data_AF-M1CX49-F1
#
_entry.id   AF-M1CX49-F1
#
_cell.length_a   1.000
_cell.length_b   1.000
_cell.length_c   1.000
_cell.angle_alpha   90.00
_cell.angle_beta   90.00
_cell.angle_gamma   90.00
#
_symmetry.space_group_name_H-M   'P 1'
#
loop_
_entity.id
_entity.type
_entity.pdbx_description
1 polymer ?
#
loop_
_entity_poly.entity_id
_entity_poly.type
_entity_poly.pdbx_seq_one_letter_code
_entity_poly.pdbx_strand_id
1 'polypeptide(L)' 'MRTIYAAGVTPFVVAGVEFSKRIVKQRKCEVCGGSGLVLKNKFYKRCPNCGGFLPWQSWRRFFTG' A
#
# COMPACT_ATOMS: atom_id res chain seq x y z
N MET A 1 3.56 -27.49 -25.47
CA MET A 1 2.42 -27.21 -24.57
C MET A 1 2.87 -27.21 -23.09
N ARG A 2 3.84 -26.35 -22.70
CA ARG A 2 4.36 -26.30 -21.31
C ARG A 2 4.70 -24.89 -20.79
N THR A 3 4.65 -23.85 -21.62
CA THR A 3 5.11 -22.49 -21.27
C THR A 3 4.00 -21.44 -21.10
N ILE A 4 2.77 -21.71 -21.57
CA ILE A 4 1.66 -20.73 -21.57
C ILE A 4 1.16 -20.40 -20.15
N TYR A 5 1.13 -21.38 -19.24
CA TYR A 5 0.70 -21.17 -17.84
C TYR A 5 1.64 -20.23 -17.07
N ALA A 6 2.94 -20.28 -17.33
CA ALA A 6 3.91 -19.43 -16.64
C ALA A 6 3.76 -17.96 -17.04
N ALA A 7 3.57 -17.69 -18.35
CA ALA A 7 3.40 -16.33 -18.86
C ALA A 7 2.13 -15.63 -18.33
N GLY A 8 1.05 -16.38 -18.09
CA GLY A 8 -0.19 -15.82 -17.54
C GLY A 8 -0.12 -15.46 -16.05
N VAL A 9 0.65 -16.20 -15.24
CA VAL A 9 0.70 -16.03 -13.78
C VAL A 9 1.81 -15.07 -13.34
N THR A 10 2.88 -14.95 -14.13
CA THR A 10 4.01 -14.05 -13.86
C THR A 10 3.61 -12.60 -13.56
N PRO A 11 2.72 -11.93 -14.31
CA PRO A 11 2.35 -10.53 -14.00
C PRO A 11 1.69 -10.37 -12.63
N PHE A 12 0.89 -11.35 -12.18
CA PHE A 12 0.26 -11.32 -10.85
C PHE A 12 1.28 -11.50 -9.73
N VAL A 13 2.26 -12.38 -9.92
CA VAL A 13 3.34 -12.59 -8.95
C VAL A 13 4.21 -11.35 -8.84
N VAL A 14 4.62 -10.76 -9.97
CA VAL A 14 5.43 -9.54 -9.99
C VAL A 14 4.68 -8.38 -9.34
N ALA A 15 3.39 -8.20 -9.67
CA ALA A 15 2.56 -7.18 -9.04
C ALA A 15 2.41 -7.41 -7.53
N GLY A 16 2.22 -8.67 -7.10
CA GLY A 16 2.18 -9.03 -5.68
C GLY A 16 3.47 -8.68 -4.95
N VAL A 17 4.63 -9.01 -5.53
CA VAL A 17 5.94 -8.70 -4.95
C VAL A 17 6.16 -7.18 -4.84
N GLU A 18 5.88 -6.41 -5.89
CA GLU A 18 5.97 -4.95 -5.87
C GLU A 18 5.04 -4.32 -4.82
N PHE A 19 3.81 -4.83 -4.73
CA PHE A 19 2.82 -4.40 -3.75
C PHE A 19 3.27 -4.70 -2.32
N SER A 20 3.78 -5.90 -2.06
CA SER A 20 4.32 -6.30 -0.76
C SER A 20 5.51 -5.43 -0.32
N LYS A 21 6.42 -5.05 -1.24
CA LYS A 21 7.51 -4.11 -0.91
C LYS A 21 6.97 -2.78 -0.38
N ARG A 22 5.88 -2.25 -0.95
CA ARG A 22 5.24 -1.01 -0.48
C ARG A 22 4.61 -1.18 0.90
N ILE A 23 3.97 -2.31 1.17
CA ILE A 23 3.41 -2.63 2.50
C ILE A 23 4.52 -2.67 3.56
N VAL A 24 5.65 -3.32 3.27
CA VAL A 24 6.78 -3.41 4.21
C VAL A 24 7.36 -2.01 4.48
N LYS A 25 7.55 -1.19 3.45
CA LYS A 25 8.01 0.19 3.62
C LYS A 25 7.06 1.01 4.50
N GLN A 26 5.75 0.84 4.31
CA GLN A 26 4.76 1.50 5.14
C GLN A 26 4.78 1.00 6.58
N ARG A 27 4.81 -0.32 6.80
CA ARG A 27 4.89 -0.92 8.15
C ARG A 27 6.10 -0.45 8.94
N LYS A 28 7.22 -0.22 8.27
CA LYS A 28 8.46 0.33 8.86
C LYS A 28 8.43 1.86 9.06
N CYS A 29 7.39 2.55 8.62
CA CYS A 29 7.31 4.00 8.75
C CYS A 29 7.01 4.39 10.19
N GLU A 30 7.97 5.03 10.84
CA GLU A 30 7.86 5.51 12.24
C GLU A 30 6.82 6.63 12.40
N VAL A 31 6.62 7.45 11.35
CA VAL A 31 5.71 8.61 11.39
C VAL A 31 4.24 8.19 11.50
N CYS A 32 3.85 7.11 10.81
CA CYS A 32 2.46 6.63 10.82
C CYS A 32 2.31 5.27 11.52
N GLY A 33 3.39 4.67 12.02
CA GLY A 33 3.39 3.37 12.69
C GLY A 33 2.82 2.23 11.84
N GLY A 34 2.94 2.31 10.51
CA GLY A 34 2.35 1.33 9.59
C GLY A 34 0.92 1.60 9.14
N SER A 35 0.18 2.54 9.76
CA SER A 35 -1.21 2.82 9.39
C SER A 35 -1.35 3.50 8.02
N GLY A 36 -0.32 4.25 7.60
CA GLY A 36 -0.34 5.04 6.35
C GLY A 36 -1.13 6.33 6.44
N LEU A 37 -1.69 6.64 7.60
CA LEU A 37 -2.42 7.87 7.88
C LEU A 37 -1.76 8.57 9.06
N VAL A 38 -1.79 9.90 9.06
CA VAL A 38 -1.29 10.73 10.15
C VAL A 38 -2.44 11.63 10.60
N LEU A 39 -2.68 11.69 11.91
CA LEU A 39 -3.69 12.59 12.46
C LEU A 39 -3.16 14.02 12.44
N LYS A 40 -3.80 14.89 11.64
CA LYS A 40 -3.52 16.34 11.61
C LYS A 40 -4.80 17.11 11.85
N ASN A 41 -4.80 17.94 12.89
CA ASN A 41 -5.86 18.92 13.16
C ASN A 41 -7.28 18.33 13.12
N LYS A 42 -7.47 17.17 13.78
CA LYS A 42 -8.71 16.35 13.86
C LYS A 42 -9.06 15.52 12.63
N PHE A 43 -8.28 15.57 11.55
CA PHE A 43 -8.50 14.74 10.36
C PHE A 43 -7.34 13.78 10.10
N TYR A 44 -7.66 12.57 9.67
CA TYR A 44 -6.65 11.63 9.19
C TYR A 44 -6.27 12.00 7.77
N LYS A 45 -5.00 12.32 7.56
CA LYS A 45 -4.43 12.68 6.26
C LYS A 45 -3.47 11.58 5.80
N ARG A 46 -3.25 11.44 4.49
CA ARG A 46 -2.27 10.49 3.94
C ARG A 46 -0.87 10.77 4.47
N CYS A 47 -0.14 9.72 4.89
CA CYS A 47 1.20 9.90 5.42
C CYS A 47 2.16 10.40 4.32
N PRO A 48 2.79 11.58 4.46
CA PRO A 48 3.66 12.14 3.43
C PRO A 48 4.98 11.36 3.30
N ASN A 49 5.40 10.63 4.34
CA ASN A 49 6.69 9.94 4.36
C ASN A 49 6.66 8.59 3.60
N CYS A 50 5.68 7.73 3.89
CA CYS A 50 5.56 6.44 3.22
C CYS A 50 4.59 6.47 2.03
N GLY A 51 3.86 7.56 1.82
CA GLY A 51 2.85 7.68 0.78
C GLY A 51 1.55 6.95 1.10
N GLY A 52 1.33 6.51 2.35
CA GLY A 52 0.08 6.00 2.90
C GLY A 52 -0.70 5.05 1.99
N PHE A 53 -0.50 3.75 2.13
CA PHE A 53 -0.91 2.72 1.17
C PHE A 53 -1.81 1.65 1.82
N LEU A 54 -2.85 1.98 2.59
CA LEU A 54 -3.73 0.95 3.18
C LEU A 54 -5.22 1.36 3.19
N PRO A 55 -6.06 0.76 2.31
CA PRO A 55 -7.47 1.13 2.14
C PRO A 55 -8.45 0.44 3.09
N TRP A 56 -8.02 -0.54 3.90
CA TRP A 56 -8.95 -1.36 4.71
C TRP A 56 -9.72 -0.57 5.78
N GLN A 57 -9.21 0.60 6.20
CA GLN A 57 -9.90 1.49 7.13
C GLN A 57 -11.00 2.31 6.44
N SER A 58 -10.76 2.80 5.21
CA SER A 58 -11.75 3.45 4.34
C SER A 58 -11.09 3.95 3.05
N TRP A 59 -11.59 3.52 1.89
CA TRP A 59 -11.22 4.09 0.59
C TRP A 59 -11.52 5.59 0.50
N ARG A 60 -12.60 6.05 1.16
CA ARG A 60 -12.96 7.48 1.18
C ARG A 60 -11.86 8.31 1.84
N ARG A 61 -11.39 7.88 3.02
CA ARG A 61 -10.30 8.57 3.75
C ARG A 61 -8.99 8.60 2.98
N PHE A 62 -8.74 7.60 2.13
CA PHE A 62 -7.55 7.55 1.29
C PHE A 62 -7.56 8.60 0.17
N PHE A 63 -8.73 8.82 -0.46
CA PHE A 63 -8.86 9.76 -1.58
C PHE A 63 -9.17 11.20 -1.14
N THR A 64 -9.82 11.40 0.01
CA THR A 64 -10.24 12.75 0.43
C THR A 64 -9.13 13.60 1.02
N GLY A 65 -7.90 13.09 1.08
CA GLY A 65 -6.70 13.85 1.44
C GLY A 65 -6.66 14.15 2.91
#